data_AF-A0A920IX63-F1
#
_entry.id   AF-A0A920IX63-F1
#
_cell.length_a   1.000
_cell.length_b   1.000
_cell.length_c   1.000
_cell.angle_alpha   90.00
_cell.angle_beta   90.00
_cell.angle_gamma   90.00
#
_symmetry.space_group_name_H-M   'P 1'
#
loop_
_entity.id
_entity.type
_entity.pdbx_description
1 polymer ?
#
loop_
_entity_poly.entity_id
_entity_poly.type
_entity_poly.pdbx_seq_one_letter_code
_entity_poly.pdbx_strand_id
1 'polypeptide(L)' 'MHEKKRIAVFGAGGIGGVVGGMLSKAGHDLTLIDTWHEHVSEIQKNGLEVTNQDEVHLL' A
#
# COMPACT_ATOMS: atom_id res chain seq x y z
N MET A 1 -20.20 6.55 -5.29
CA MET A 1 -19.33 5.81 -4.36
C MET A 1 -18.89 4.56 -5.08
N HIS A 2 -17.58 4.32 -5.23
CA HIS A 2 -17.09 3.06 -5.80
C HIS A 2 -17.30 1.94 -4.77
N GLU A 3 -17.63 0.74 -5.25
CA GLU A 3 -17.78 -0.43 -4.38
C GLU A 3 -16.43 -0.78 -3.72
N LYS A 4 -16.43 -1.01 -2.40
CA LYS A 4 -15.23 -1.47 -1.68
C LYS A 4 -14.87 -2.89 -2.16
N LYS A 5 -13.66 -3.06 -2.70
CA LYS A 5 -13.12 -4.34 -3.16
C LYS A 5 -12.00 -4.82 -2.24
N ARG A 6 -11.75 -6.14 -2.27
CA ARG A 6 -10.55 -6.77 -1.71
C ARG A 6 -9.53 -6.94 -2.82
N ILE A 7 -8.33 -6.40 -2.62
CA ILE A 7 -7.29 -6.33 -3.65
C ILE A 7 -5.98 -6.83 -3.05
N ALA A 8 -5.26 -7.66 -3.79
CA ALA A 8 -3.91 -8.06 -3.47
C ALA A 8 -2.95 -7.48 -4.53
N VAL A 9 -1.85 -6.87 -4.08
CA VAL A 9 -0.76 -6.39 -4.94
C VAL A 9 0.49 -7.18 -4.61
N PHE A 10 1.03 -7.87 -5.61
CA PHE A 10 2.27 -8.63 -5.51
C PHE A 10 3.46 -7.75 -5.94
N GLY A 11 4.40 -7.54 -5.02
CA GLY A 11 5.47 -6.53 -5.05
C GLY A 11 5.09 -5.30 -4.24
N ALA A 12 5.71 -5.11 -3.06
CA ALA A 12 5.52 -3.96 -2.17
C ALA A 12 6.66 -2.92 -2.27
N GLY A 13 7.48 -2.98 -3.33
CA GLY A 13 8.48 -1.96 -3.66
C GLY A 13 7.86 -0.63 -4.14
N GLY A 14 8.67 0.30 -4.65
CA GLY A 14 8.24 1.68 -4.93
C GLY A 14 6.93 1.83 -5.71
N ILE A 15 6.75 1.10 -6.82
CA ILE A 15 5.52 1.19 -7.62
C ILE A 15 4.33 0.53 -6.91
N GLY A 16 4.50 -0.70 -6.41
CA GLY A 16 3.43 -1.44 -5.76
C GLY A 16 2.96 -0.79 -4.46
N GLY A 17 3.89 -0.17 -3.73
CA GLY A 17 3.61 0.67 -2.58
C GLY A 17 2.79 1.91 -2.95
N VAL A 18 3.15 2.64 -4.01
CA VAL A 18 2.37 3.80 -4.48
C VAL A 18 0.96 3.40 -4.95
N VAL A 19 0.86 2.36 -5.79
CA VAL A 19 -0.44 1.85 -6.27
C VAL A 19 -1.29 1.39 -5.09
N GLY A 20 -0.69 0.67 -4.14
CA GLY A 20 -1.34 0.27 -2.90
C GLY A 20 -1.82 1.46 -2.07
N GLY A 21 -0.95 2.44 -1.86
CA GLY A 21 -1.23 3.77 -1.30
C GLY A 21 -2.55 4.34 -1.80
N MET A 22 -2.63 4.47 -3.12
CA MET A 22 -3.78 5.07 -3.80
C MET A 22 -5.04 4.21 -3.70
N LEU A 23 -4.93 2.88 -3.80
CA LEU A 23 -6.08 1.96 -3.67
C LEU A 23 -6.66 1.97 -2.25
N SER A 24 -5.81 2.01 -1.23
CA SER A 24 -6.25 2.10 0.16
C SER A 24 -6.83 3.49 0.46
N LYS A 25 -6.23 4.58 -0.05
CA LYS A 25 -6.84 5.95 -0.02
C LYS A 25 -8.24 5.97 -0.64
N ALA A 26 -8.46 5.21 -1.72
CA ALA A 26 -9.76 5.08 -2.38
C ALA A 26 -10.79 4.26 -1.59
N GLY A 27 -10.43 3.71 -0.41
CA GLY A 27 -11.33 2.99 0.49
C GLY A 27 -11.42 1.48 0.23
N HIS A 28 -10.51 0.93 -0.58
CA HIS A 28 -10.45 -0.52 -0.81
C HIS A 28 -9.74 -1.26 0.33
N ASP A 29 -10.06 -2.54 0.50
CA ASP A 29 -9.36 -3.45 1.41
C ASP A 29 -8.15 -4.04 0.67
N LEU A 30 -6.94 -3.70 1.11
CA LEU A 30 -5.71 -3.96 0.39
C LEU A 30 -4.78 -4.87 1.18
N THR A 31 -4.18 -5.83 0.50
CA THR A 31 -3.05 -6.62 0.99
C THR A 31 -1.85 -6.42 0.06
N LEU A 32 -0.73 -5.95 0.62
CA LEU A 32 0.57 -5.93 -0.06
C LEU A 32 1.32 -7.24 0.23
N ILE A 33 1.94 -7.81 -0.80
CA ILE A 33 2.71 -9.06 -0.71
C ILE A 33 4.08 -8.81 -1.29
N ASP A 34 5.15 -9.14 -0.57
CA ASP A 34 6.52 -9.10 -1.08
C ASP A 34 7.34 -10.27 -0.52
N THR A 35 8.36 -10.70 -1.25
CA THR A 35 9.29 -11.76 -0.79
C THR A 35 10.40 -11.21 0.10
N TRP A 36 10.59 -9.90 0.13
CA TRP A 36 11.58 -9.25 1.00
C TRP A 36 11.05 -9.14 2.43
N HIS A 37 11.48 -10.07 3.28
CA HIS A 37 10.93 -10.23 4.63
C HIS A 37 11.18 -9.03 5.54
N GLU A 38 12.37 -8.42 5.48
CA GLU A 38 12.69 -7.23 6.28
C GLU A 38 11.80 -6.04 5.90
N HIS A 39 11.57 -5.84 4.59
CA HIS A 39 10.68 -4.78 4.08
C HIS A 39 9.24 -4.99 4.55
N VAL A 40 8.72 -6.22 4.44
CA VAL A 40 7.37 -6.57 4.94
C VAL A 40 7.26 -6.36 6.45
N SER A 41 8.28 -6.76 7.21
CA SER A 41 8.30 -6.63 8.67
C SER A 41 8.29 -5.15 9.10
N GLU A 42 9.05 -4.31 8.39
CA GLU A 42 9.10 -2.88 8.65
C GLU A 42 7.74 -2.21 8.35
N ILE A 43 7.11 -2.55 7.22
CA ILE A 43 5.76 -2.08 6.88
C ILE A 43 4.73 -2.52 7.94
N GLN A 44 4.77 -3.77 8.39
CA GLN A 44 3.82 -4.27 9.40
C GLN A 44 3.98 -3.55 10.75
N LYS A 45 5.20 -3.14 11.09
CA LYS A 45 5.51 -2.47 12.35
C LYS A 45 5.18 -0.98 12.32
N ASN A 46 5.52 -0.30 11.23
CA ASN A 46 5.51 1.16 11.15
C ASN A 46 4.49 1.73 10.15
N GLY A 47 3.78 0.87 9.42
CA GLY A 47 2.93 1.27 8.30
C GLY A 47 3.75 1.53 7.03
N LEU A 48 3.05 1.89 5.96
CA LEU A 48 3.68 2.31 4.70
C LEU A 48 3.31 3.77 4.40
N GLU A 49 4.29 4.66 4.49
CA GLU A 49 4.13 6.05 4.07
C GLU A 49 4.36 6.18 2.56
N VAL A 50 3.37 6.75 1.87
CA VAL A 50 3.40 7.02 0.44
C VAL A 50 3.20 8.51 0.22
N THR A 51 4.24 9.16 -0.30
CA THR A 51 4.18 10.56 -0.73
C THR A 51 4.18 10.60 -2.24
N ASN A 52 3.14 11.19 -2.82
CA ASN A 52 3.10 11.51 -4.24
C ASN A 52 3.30 13.03 -4.42
N GLN A 53 3.36 13.51 -5.66
CA GLN A 53 3.58 14.93 -5.95
C GLN A 53 2.46 15.84 -5.41
N ASP A 54 1.32 15.26 -5.00
CA ASP A 54 0.13 16.01 -4.61
C ASP A 54 -0.11 15.97 -3.09
N GLU A 55 0.37 14.98 -2.31
CA GLU A 55 0.19 14.87 -0.84
C GLU A 55 0.91 13.64 -0.18
N VAL A 56 1.11 13.67 1.16
CA VAL A 56 1.66 12.57 2.01
C VAL A 56 0.55 11.72 2.60
N HIS A 57 0.59 10.39 2.46
CA HIS A 57 -0.40 9.46 3.04
C HIS A 57 0.23 8.28 3.78
N LEU A 58 -0.31 7.99 4.97
CA LEU A 58 0.06 6.84 5.79
C LEU A 58 -0.96 5.72 5.59
N LEU A 59 -0.49 4.53 5.23
CA LEU A 59 -1.26 3.29 5.24
C LEU A 59 -0.92 2.41 6.44
#